data_AF-A0AAW8A4V7-F1
#
_entry.id   AF-A0AAW8A4V7-F1
#
_cell.length_a   1.000
_cell.length_b   1.000
_cell.length_c   1.000
_cell.angle_alpha   90.00
_cell.angle_beta   90.00
_cell.angle_gamma   90.00
#
_symmetry.space_group_name_H-M   'P 1'
#
loop_
_entity.id
_entity.type
_entity.pdbx_description
1 polymer ?
#
loop_
_entity_poly.entity_id
_entity_poly.type
_entity_poly.pdbx_seq_one_letter_code
_entity_poly.pdbx_strand_id
1 'polypeptide(L)'
;MEQLHNAELIQLEVVEFEELPNEYAITIPSKRIIKLRADTHESASKGESRGRFTVAHELGHLILHSNTMPQFAFSQAPSNHPYQEDVEWQANEFAGWLLVDPTYTHLLKTPRTCSIGFGVSLDTARYMLEKIKRLRG
;
A
#
# COMPACT_ATOMS: atom_id res chain seq x y z
N MET A 1 -7.55 -9.44 -1.49
CA MET A 1 -6.75 -9.80 -2.69
C MET A 1 -7.34 -10.99 -3.39
N GLU A 2 -7.62 -12.08 -2.68
CA GLU A 2 -8.29 -13.28 -3.25
C GLU A 2 -9.55 -12.96 -4.06
N GLN A 3 -10.42 -12.07 -3.57
CA GLN A 3 -11.63 -11.71 -4.33
C GLN A 3 -11.31 -10.99 -5.65
N LEU A 4 -10.26 -10.16 -5.69
CA LEU A 4 -9.82 -9.50 -6.92
C LEU A 4 -9.21 -10.50 -7.90
N HIS A 5 -8.49 -11.50 -7.38
CA HIS A 5 -7.93 -12.58 -8.18
C HIS A 5 -9.03 -13.46 -8.79
N ASN A 6 -9.98 -13.91 -7.97
CA ASN A 6 -11.11 -14.74 -8.40
C ASN A 6 -12.04 -14.01 -9.38
N ALA A 7 -12.08 -12.68 -9.33
CA ALA A 7 -12.81 -11.85 -10.27
C ALA A 7 -12.01 -11.53 -11.55
N GLU A 8 -10.82 -12.12 -11.73
CA GLU A 8 -9.91 -11.91 -12.88
C GLU A 8 -9.49 -10.43 -13.08
N LEU A 9 -9.59 -9.63 -12.02
CA LEU A 9 -9.15 -8.23 -12.04
C LEU A 9 -7.63 -8.13 -11.90
N ILE A 10 -7.05 -9.05 -11.13
CA ILE A 10 -5.61 -9.19 -10.91
C ILE A 10 -5.20 -10.67 -10.95
N GLN A 11 -3.91 -10.93 -11.12
CA GLN A 11 -3.31 -12.25 -10.88
C GLN A 11 -2.52 -12.21 -9.58
N LEU A 12 -2.96 -12.96 -8.57
CA LEU A 12 -2.24 -13.11 -7.31
C LEU A 12 -1.40 -14.39 -7.37
N GLU A 13 -0.10 -14.27 -7.13
CA GLU A 13 0.81 -15.42 -7.00
C GLU A 13 1.36 -15.44 -5.58
N VAL A 14 1.08 -16.50 -4.83
CA VAL A 14 1.73 -16.73 -3.54
C VAL A 14 2.98 -17.57 -3.79
N VAL A 15 4.13 -17.05 -3.39
CA VAL A 15 5.44 -17.61 -3.73
C VAL A 15 6.27 -17.90 -2.49
N GLU A 16 7.16 -18.87 -2.59
CA GLU A 16 8.06 -19.25 -1.49
C GLU A 16 9.19 -18.23 -1.30
N PHE A 17 9.89 -18.34 -0.17
CA PHE A 17 10.97 -17.42 0.19
C PHE A 17 12.09 -17.38 -0.86
N GLU A 18 12.39 -18.51 -1.49
CA GLU A 18 13.45 -18.63 -2.50
C GLU A 18 13.18 -17.78 -3.75
N GLU A 19 11.91 -17.50 -4.07
CA GLU A 19 11.56 -16.65 -5.21
C GLU A 19 11.69 -15.15 -4.88
N LEU A 20 11.46 -14.77 -3.61
CA LEU A 20 11.57 -13.39 -3.11
C LEU A 20 12.44 -13.32 -1.84
N PRO A 21 13.77 -13.56 -1.95
CA PRO A 21 14.64 -13.62 -0.78
C PRO A 21 14.84 -12.25 -0.12
N ASN A 22 14.79 -11.17 -0.93
CA ASN A 22 15.03 -9.81 -0.47
C ASN A 22 13.76 -8.96 -0.34
N GLU A 23 12.64 -9.45 -0.90
CA GLU A 23 11.39 -8.70 -0.99
C GLU A 23 10.26 -9.46 -0.29
N TYR A 24 9.29 -8.73 0.25
CA TYR A 24 8.09 -9.32 0.85
C TYR A 24 6.99 -9.56 -0.19
N ALA A 25 7.03 -8.79 -1.27
CA ALA A 25 6.12 -8.84 -2.39
C ALA A 25 6.72 -8.07 -3.58
N ILE A 26 6.20 -8.32 -4.78
CA ILE A 26 6.46 -7.48 -5.95
C ILE A 26 5.18 -7.32 -6.79
N THR A 27 5.01 -6.16 -7.39
CA THR A 27 3.95 -5.91 -8.38
C THR A 27 4.55 -5.79 -9.78
N ILE A 28 3.88 -6.41 -10.75
CA ILE A 28 4.16 -6.24 -12.19
C ILE A 28 2.92 -5.56 -12.82
N PRO A 29 2.85 -4.21 -12.80
CA PRO A 29 1.62 -3.50 -13.13
C PRO A 29 1.12 -3.77 -14.55
N SER A 30 2.03 -3.86 -15.52
CA SER A 30 1.72 -4.13 -16.93
C SER A 30 1.05 -5.48 -17.18
N LYS A 31 1.22 -6.43 -16.27
CA LYS A 31 0.60 -7.76 -16.34
C LYS A 31 -0.53 -7.93 -15.32
N ARG A 32 -0.78 -6.93 -14.47
CA ARG A 32 -1.67 -7.01 -13.30
C ARG A 32 -1.34 -8.18 -12.38
N ILE A 33 -0.06 -8.54 -12.28
CA ILE A 33 0.42 -9.60 -11.39
C ILE A 33 0.92 -8.98 -10.09
N ILE A 34 0.51 -9.54 -8.96
CA ILE A 34 1.09 -9.28 -7.64
C ILE A 34 1.60 -10.60 -7.11
N LYS A 35 2.92 -10.66 -6.85
CA LYS A 35 3.53 -11.79 -6.15
C LYS A 35 3.67 -11.44 -4.68
N LEU A 36 3.13 -12.27 -3.80
CA LEU A 36 3.30 -12.15 -2.36
C LEU A 36 4.13 -13.32 -1.86
N ARG A 37 5.15 -13.04 -1.06
CA ARG A 37 5.83 -14.10 -0.33
C ARG A 37 4.87 -14.76 0.66
N ALA A 38 4.97 -16.07 0.83
CA ALA A 38 4.01 -16.87 1.60
C ALA A 38 3.84 -16.36 3.05
N ASP A 39 4.92 -15.94 3.71
CA ASP A 39 4.89 -15.34 5.05
C ASP A 39 4.14 -13.99 5.09
N THR A 40 4.30 -13.15 4.05
CA THR A 40 3.56 -11.89 3.89
C THR A 40 2.07 -12.14 3.66
N HIS A 41 1.72 -13.12 2.82
CA HIS A 41 0.33 -13.50 2.56
C HIS A 41 -0.34 -14.04 3.83
N GLU A 42 0.36 -14.89 4.58
CA GLU A 42 -0.11 -15.41 5.87
C GLU A 42 -0.30 -14.29 6.89
N SER A 43 0.69 -13.39 7.03
CA SER A 43 0.64 -12.22 7.92
C SER A 43 -0.57 -11.33 7.60
N ALA A 44 -0.81 -11.05 6.32
CA ALA A 44 -1.96 -10.27 5.87
C ALA A 44 -3.29 -10.98 6.20
N SER A 45 -3.35 -12.29 6.00
CA SER A 45 -4.54 -13.12 6.28
C SER A 45 -4.86 -13.21 7.76
N LYS A 46 -3.84 -13.17 8.63
CA LYS A 46 -3.98 -13.08 10.10
C LYS A 46 -4.37 -11.68 10.58
N GLY A 47 -4.44 -10.70 9.69
CA GLY A 47 -4.78 -9.32 10.01
C GLY A 47 -3.61 -8.52 10.60
N GLU A 48 -2.38 -9.03 10.48
CA GLU A 48 -1.21 -8.38 11.04
C GLU A 48 -0.84 -7.13 10.24
N SER A 49 -0.38 -6.10 10.95
CA SER A 49 -0.18 -4.78 10.35
C SER A 49 0.82 -4.78 9.21
N ARG A 50 1.88 -5.60 9.29
CA ARG A 50 2.94 -5.65 8.27
C ARG A 50 2.41 -6.22 6.96
N GLY A 51 1.86 -7.43 6.98
CA GLY A 51 1.31 -8.05 5.77
C GLY A 51 0.19 -7.22 5.15
N ARG A 52 -0.72 -6.67 5.97
CA ARG A 52 -1.79 -5.78 5.48
C ARG A 52 -1.25 -4.53 4.78
N PHE A 53 -0.22 -3.90 5.36
CA PHE A 53 0.39 -2.72 4.76
C PHE A 53 1.11 -3.06 3.45
N THR A 54 1.90 -4.14 3.42
CA THR A 54 2.58 -4.60 2.19
C THR A 54 1.57 -4.89 1.08
N VAL A 55 0.49 -5.61 1.38
CA VAL A 55 -0.56 -5.89 0.38
C VAL A 55 -1.23 -4.61 -0.13
N ALA A 56 -1.54 -3.67 0.76
CA ALA A 56 -2.12 -2.39 0.37
C ALA A 56 -1.14 -1.55 -0.48
N HIS A 57 0.15 -1.61 -0.17
CA HIS A 57 1.22 -0.95 -0.91
C HIS A 57 1.35 -1.50 -2.34
N GLU A 58 1.40 -2.82 -2.50
CA GLU A 58 1.43 -3.47 -3.83
C GLU A 58 0.18 -3.17 -4.65
N LEU A 59 -0.99 -3.12 -4.01
CA LEU A 59 -2.21 -2.70 -4.69
C LEU A 59 -2.13 -1.22 -5.12
N GLY A 60 -1.48 -0.37 -4.34
CA GLY A 60 -1.16 1.01 -4.70
C GLY A 60 -0.25 1.07 -5.93
N HIS A 61 0.79 0.26 -5.97
CA HIS A 61 1.64 0.12 -7.17
C HIS A 61 0.82 -0.26 -8.40
N LEU A 62 -0.09 -1.22 -8.25
CA LEU A 62 -0.93 -1.64 -9.36
C LEU A 62 -1.89 -0.54 -9.82
N ILE A 63 -2.59 0.13 -8.90
CA ILE A 63 -3.62 1.13 -9.25
C ILE A 63 -3.01 2.42 -9.80
N LEU A 64 -1.91 2.89 -9.20
CA LEU A 64 -1.31 4.17 -9.56
C LEU A 64 -0.38 4.04 -10.76
N HIS A 65 0.25 2.87 -10.95
CA HIS A 65 1.33 2.70 -11.92
C HIS A 65 1.04 1.64 -13.02
N SER A 66 -0.19 1.12 -13.12
CA SER A 66 -0.60 0.18 -14.21
C SER A 66 -0.51 0.76 -15.61
N ASN A 67 -0.58 2.09 -15.75
CA ASN A 67 -0.67 2.80 -17.02
C ASN A 67 0.52 3.72 -17.30
N THR A 68 1.72 3.36 -16.85
CA THR A 68 2.95 4.08 -17.27
C THR A 68 3.33 3.77 -18.73
N MET A 69 2.37 3.83 -19.66
CA MET A 69 2.65 4.54 -20.90
C MET A 69 2.72 6.01 -20.50
N PRO A 70 3.85 6.71 -20.69
CA PRO A 70 3.92 8.14 -20.43
C PRO A 70 3.02 8.85 -21.43
N GLN A 71 1.72 8.93 -21.15
CA GLN A 71 0.90 9.99 -21.71
C GLN A 71 1.36 11.25 -21.01
N PHE A 72 2.28 11.94 -21.68
CA PHE A 72 2.78 13.27 -21.40
C PHE A 72 1.66 14.23 -20.99
N ALA A 73 1.30 14.22 -19.71
CA ALA A 73 0.90 15.43 -19.01
C ALA A 73 2.16 15.92 -18.30
N PHE A 74 3.07 16.47 -19.10
CA PHE A 74 4.28 17.14 -18.66
C PHE A 74 3.85 18.42 -17.92
N SER A 75 3.41 18.30 -16.67
CA SER A 75 3.43 19.44 -15.76
C SER A 75 4.90 19.71 -15.44
N GLN A 76 5.46 20.70 -16.12
CA GLN A 76 6.81 21.21 -15.92
C GLN A 76 7.01 21.68 -14.48
N ALA A 77 7.41 20.76 -13.61
CA ALA A 77 8.19 21.08 -12.44
C ALA A 77 9.21 19.94 -12.33
N PRO A 78 10.53 20.21 -12.48
CA PRO A 78 11.51 19.20 -12.16
C PRO A 78 11.34 18.88 -10.67
N SER A 79 10.77 17.72 -10.34
CA SER A 79 10.99 17.16 -9.02
C SER A 79 12.48 16.80 -8.97
N ASN A 80 13.21 17.37 -8.02
CA ASN A 80 14.59 16.96 -7.73
C ASN A 80 14.64 15.57 -7.05
N HIS A 81 13.55 14.80 -7.14
CA HIS A 81 13.35 13.52 -6.48
C HIS A 81 13.43 12.41 -7.54
N PRO A 82 14.22 11.34 -7.31
CA PRO A 82 14.22 10.18 -8.20
C PRO A 82 12.80 9.63 -8.38
N TYR A 83 12.40 9.38 -9.63
CA TYR A 83 11.08 8.84 -9.99
C TYR A 83 10.68 7.60 -9.18
N GLN A 84 11.64 6.71 -8.89
CA GLN A 84 11.40 5.52 -8.08
C GLN A 84 11.01 5.87 -6.64
N GLU A 85 11.63 6.91 -6.06
CA GLU A 85 11.27 7.37 -4.72
C GLU A 85 9.87 8.00 -4.71
N ASP A 86 9.47 8.69 -5.78
CA ASP A 86 8.10 9.19 -5.94
C ASP A 86 7.08 8.03 -6.05
N VAL A 87 7.40 6.98 -6.82
CA VAL A 87 6.57 5.77 -6.99
C VAL A 87 6.33 5.06 -5.66
N GLU A 88 7.39 4.81 -4.90
CA GLU A 88 7.33 4.17 -3.58
C GLU A 88 6.59 5.03 -2.55
N TRP A 89 6.84 6.34 -2.55
CA TRP A 89 6.13 7.26 -1.67
C TRP A 89 4.62 7.28 -1.98
N GLN A 90 4.23 7.32 -3.25
CA GLN A 90 2.83 7.27 -3.66
C GLN A 90 2.14 5.95 -3.26
N ALA A 91 2.83 4.81 -3.39
CA ALA A 91 2.30 3.53 -2.94
C ALA A 91 2.12 3.47 -1.41
N ASN A 92 3.07 4.03 -0.66
CA ASN A 92 2.95 4.17 0.80
C ASN A 92 1.78 5.08 1.22
N GLU A 93 1.58 6.19 0.50
CA GLU A 93 0.43 7.08 0.69
C GLU A 93 -0.89 6.33 0.47
N PHE A 94 -0.99 5.64 -0.66
CA PHE A 94 -2.15 4.85 -1.00
C PHE A 94 -2.46 3.81 0.09
N ALA A 95 -1.45 3.07 0.55
CA ALA A 95 -1.62 2.08 1.60
C ALA A 95 -2.13 2.69 2.91
N GLY A 96 -1.60 3.85 3.31
CA GLY A 96 -2.05 4.59 4.48
C GLY A 96 -3.53 4.97 4.40
N TRP A 97 -3.94 5.59 3.28
CA TRP A 97 -5.32 6.02 3.06
C TRP A 97 -6.31 4.88 2.85
N LEU A 98 -5.87 3.77 2.26
CA LEU A 98 -6.70 2.58 2.11
C LEU A 98 -7.01 1.92 3.46
N LEU A 99 -6.04 1.92 4.38
CA LEU A 99 -6.15 1.22 5.66
C LEU A 99 -6.73 2.08 6.78
N VAL A 100 -6.55 3.40 6.73
CA VAL A 100 -7.00 4.34 7.77
C VAL A 100 -8.10 5.25 7.22
N ASP A 101 -9.35 4.89 7.52
CA ASP A 101 -10.50 5.68 7.09
C ASP A 101 -10.73 6.89 8.03
N PRO A 102 -10.61 8.13 7.53
CA PRO A 102 -10.70 9.33 8.37
C PRO A 102 -12.11 9.60 8.92
N THR A 103 -13.15 8.93 8.41
CA THR A 103 -14.54 9.09 8.84
C THR A 103 -14.79 8.50 10.23
N TYR A 104 -14.02 7.49 10.65
CA TYR A 104 -14.11 6.88 11.99
C TYR A 104 -13.35 7.70 13.03
N THR A 105 -13.82 8.93 13.28
CA THR A 105 -13.17 9.91 14.17
C THR A 105 -12.89 9.39 15.58
N HIS A 106 -13.71 8.46 16.09
CA HIS A 106 -13.52 7.86 17.40
C HIS A 106 -12.24 7.00 17.49
N LEU A 107 -11.74 6.46 16.37
CA LEU A 107 -10.49 5.71 16.28
C LEU A 107 -9.26 6.63 16.14
N LEU A 108 -9.45 7.89 15.77
CA LEU A 108 -8.38 8.83 15.44
C LEU A 108 -7.92 9.71 16.63
N LYS A 109 -8.24 9.30 17.86
CA LYS A 109 -7.94 10.09 19.07
C LYS A 109 -6.45 10.06 19.43
N THR A 110 -5.82 8.90 19.33
CA THR A 110 -4.41 8.70 19.66
C THR A 110 -3.78 7.70 18.68
N PRO A 111 -2.45 7.73 18.48
CA PRO A 111 -1.79 6.75 17.60
C PRO A 111 -2.06 5.30 18.01
N ARG A 112 -2.13 5.02 19.31
CA ARG A 112 -2.46 3.67 19.81
C ARG A 112 -3.88 3.25 19.45
N THR A 113 -4.87 4.13 19.62
CA THR A 113 -6.27 3.84 19.28
C THR A 113 -6.43 3.63 17.78
N CYS A 114 -5.75 4.45 16.97
CA CYS A 114 -5.75 4.34 15.52
C CYS A 114 -5.10 3.03 15.06
N SER A 115 -3.92 2.70 15.59
CA SER A 115 -3.21 1.45 15.30
C SER A 115 -4.06 0.21 15.60
N ILE A 116 -4.67 0.14 16.79
CA ILE A 116 -5.53 -0.98 17.17
C ILE A 116 -6.81 -1.00 16.33
N GLY A 117 -7.48 0.15 16.17
CA GLY A 117 -8.77 0.23 15.51
C GLY A 117 -8.72 -0.10 14.01
N PHE A 118 -7.65 0.31 13.33
CA PHE A 118 -7.46 0.05 11.90
C PHE A 118 -6.53 -1.13 11.62
N GLY A 119 -5.92 -1.75 12.63
CA GLY A 119 -4.97 -2.85 12.48
C GLY A 119 -3.67 -2.45 11.76
N VAL A 120 -3.23 -1.19 11.89
CA VAL A 120 -2.01 -0.68 11.26
C VAL A 120 -0.88 -0.54 12.28
N SER A 121 0.36 -0.41 11.82
CA SER A 121 1.49 -0.19 12.72
C SER A 121 1.35 1.13 13.50
N LEU A 122 2.03 1.25 14.64
CA LEU A 122 2.02 2.49 15.40
C LEU A 122 2.61 3.66 14.60
N ASP A 123 3.58 3.41 13.74
CA ASP A 123 4.20 4.44 12.90
C ASP A 123 3.27 4.89 11.78
N THR A 124 2.62 3.96 11.09
CA THR A 124 1.55 4.28 10.13
C THR A 124 0.44 5.10 10.82
N ALA A 125 0.03 4.70 12.02
CA ALA A 125 -0.99 5.43 12.77
C ALA A 125 -0.57 6.86 13.13
N ARG A 126 0.68 7.07 13.58
CA ARG A 126 1.23 8.42 13.85
C ARG A 126 1.21 9.27 12.58
N TYR A 127 1.76 8.73 11.50
CA TYR A 127 1.86 9.40 10.22
C TYR A 127 0.48 9.85 9.70
N MET A 128 -0.49 8.94 9.68
CA MET A 128 -1.84 9.23 9.20
C MET A 128 -2.56 10.25 10.08
N LEU A 129 -2.38 10.19 11.40
CA LEU A 129 -2.98 11.17 12.31
C LEU A 129 -2.44 12.59 12.10
N GLU A 130 -1.13 12.74 11.93
CA GLU A 130 -0.54 14.04 11.62
C GLU A 130 -1.07 14.58 10.30
N LYS A 131 -1.16 13.74 9.28
CA LYS A 131 -1.66 14.11 7.96
C LYS A 131 -3.14 14.51 7.99
N ILE A 132 -4.00 13.71 8.62
CA ILE A 132 -5.44 14.00 8.76
C ILE A 132 -5.66 15.31 9.53
N LYS A 133 -4.86 15.59 10.56
CA LYS A 133 -4.93 16.87 11.29
C LYS A 133 -4.59 18.06 10.38
N ARG A 134 -3.54 17.95 9.57
CA ARG A 134 -3.13 19.01 8.62
C ARG A 134 -4.17 19.28 7.54
N LEU A 135 -4.94 18.27 7.13
CA LEU A 135 -6.01 18.43 6.12
C LEU A 135 -7.30 19.02 6.70
N ARG A 136 -7.49 18.97 8.02
CA ARG A 136 -8.67 19.49 8.72
C ARG A 136 -8.47 20.87 9.34
N GLY A 137 -7.22 21.31 9.47
CA GLY A 137 -6.86 22.66 9.92
C GLY A 137 -6.75 23.59 8.73
#